data_AF-A0AA89BR92-F1
#
_entry.id   AF-A0AA89BR92-F1
#
_cell.length_a   1.000
_cell.length_b   1.000
_cell.length_c   1.000
_cell.angle_alpha   90.00
_cell.angle_beta   90.00
_cell.angle_gamma   90.00
#
_symmetry.space_group_name_H-M   'P 1'
#
loop_
_entity.id
_entity.type
_entity.pdbx_description
1 polymer ?
#
loop_
_entity_poly.entity_id
_entity_poly.type
_entity_poly.pdbx_seq_one_letter_code
_entity_poly.pdbx_strand_id
1 'polypeptide(L)'
;MRNDCIIPTVKFGGGGVTVWGAMSYRGPGFLTPLQGNLKGIGYIDILKIFAVPSAHLLGYGDNFFLQDDGAPCRRARIVES
;
A
#
# COMPACT_ATOMS: atom_id res chain seq x y z
N MET A 1 14.64 -38.02 -11.87
CA MET A 1 14.49 -36.63 -12.36
C MET A 1 15.71 -35.85 -11.90
N ARG A 2 16.44 -35.21 -12.81
CA ARG A 2 17.67 -34.45 -12.50
C ARG A 2 17.30 -33.09 -11.92
N ASN A 3 17.75 -32.81 -10.70
CA ASN A 3 17.53 -31.57 -9.96
C ASN A 3 18.68 -30.56 -10.21
N ASP A 4 19.20 -30.47 -11.44
CA ASP A 4 20.43 -29.73 -11.74
C ASP A 4 20.23 -28.48 -12.64
N CYS A 5 18.99 -28.00 -12.81
CA CYS A 5 18.70 -26.88 -13.71
C CYS A 5 17.69 -25.87 -13.13
N ILE A 6 17.82 -25.52 -11.85
CA ILE A 6 17.09 -24.37 -11.31
C ILE A 6 18.09 -23.52 -10.51
N ILE A 7 18.49 -22.39 -11.07
CA ILE A 7 19.33 -21.41 -10.39
C ILE A 7 18.46 -20.75 -9.31
N PRO A 8 18.88 -20.68 -8.04
CA PRO A 8 18.14 -19.95 -7.01
C PRO A 8 18.05 -18.48 -7.42
N THR A 9 16.83 -18.01 -7.70
CA THR A 9 16.55 -16.60 -7.97
C THR A 9 15.62 -16.07 -6.88
N VAL A 10 15.93 -14.87 -6.38
CA VAL A 10 15.13 -14.18 -5.36
C VAL A 10 13.88 -13.54 -5.98
N LYS A 11 13.91 -13.19 -7.26
CA LYS A 11 12.78 -12.58 -7.98
C LYS A 11 12.72 -13.12 -9.41
N PHE A 12 11.63 -13.81 -9.74
CA PHE A 12 11.36 -14.25 -11.09
C PHE A 12 11.03 -13.04 -11.98
N GLY A 13 11.47 -13.05 -13.25
CA GLY A 13 11.40 -11.91 -14.17
C GLY A 13 10.00 -11.50 -14.67
N GLY A 14 8.93 -12.01 -14.06
CA GLY A 14 7.53 -11.76 -14.44
C GLY A 14 6.96 -10.42 -13.94
N GLY A 15 7.77 -9.59 -13.26
CA GLY A 15 7.31 -8.35 -12.64
C GLY A 15 6.61 -8.58 -11.30
N GLY A 16 6.07 -7.50 -10.71
CA GLY A 16 5.36 -7.54 -9.43
C GLY A 16 4.19 -6.56 -9.42
N VAL A 17 3.14 -6.90 -8.68
CA VAL A 17 1.99 -6.02 -8.44
C VAL A 17 2.19 -5.33 -7.09
N THR A 18 2.11 -4.01 -7.09
CA THR A 18 2.06 -3.22 -5.85
C THR A 18 0.61 -2.98 -5.49
N VAL A 19 0.25 -3.21 -4.24
CA VAL A 19 -1.10 -2.96 -3.72
C VAL A 19 -1.01 -2.05 -2.50
N TRP A 20 -2.02 -1.21 -2.31
CA TRP A 20 -2.30 -0.57 -1.05
C TRP A 20 -3.47 -1.30 -0.39
N GLY A 21 -3.43 -1.49 0.92
CA GLY A 21 -4.60 -1.95 1.65
C GLY A 21 -4.59 -1.58 3.12
N ALA A 22 -5.78 -1.64 3.72
CA ALA A 22 -5.99 -1.39 5.15
C ALA A 22 -6.66 -2.59 5.83
N MET A 23 -6.39 -2.78 7.11
CA MET A 23 -7.02 -3.81 7.93
C MET A 23 -7.22 -3.32 9.36
N SER A 24 -8.23 -3.86 10.03
CA SER A 24 -8.51 -3.61 11.44
C SER A 24 -8.96 -4.89 12.14
N TYR A 25 -9.17 -4.81 13.46
CA TYR A 25 -9.84 -5.89 14.22
C TYR A 25 -11.17 -6.32 13.60
N ARG A 26 -11.89 -5.40 12.94
CA ARG A 26 -13.20 -5.67 12.31
C ARG A 26 -13.10 -6.37 10.96
N GLY A 27 -11.90 -6.51 10.42
CA GLY A 27 -11.65 -7.16 9.14
C GLY A 27 -10.85 -6.30 8.17
N PRO A 28 -10.72 -6.76 6.91
CA PRO A 28 -10.01 -6.06 5.86
C PRO A 28 -10.83 -4.87 5.33
N GLY A 29 -10.14 -3.76 5.10
CA GLY A 29 -10.63 -2.64 4.30
C GLY A 29 -10.35 -2.87 2.81
N PHE A 30 -10.22 -1.80 2.04
CA PHE A 30 -9.91 -1.92 0.62
C PHE A 30 -8.51 -2.48 0.37
N LEU A 31 -8.38 -3.23 -0.73
CA LEU A 31 -7.13 -3.69 -1.30
C LEU A 31 -7.09 -3.24 -2.76
N THR A 32 -6.28 -2.23 -3.06
CA THR A 32 -6.26 -1.55 -4.35
C THR A 32 -4.91 -1.70 -5.03
N PRO A 33 -4.85 -2.18 -6.29
CA PRO A 33 -3.62 -2.18 -7.06
C PRO A 33 -3.16 -0.75 -7.37
N LEU A 34 -1.87 -0.50 -7.16
CA LEU A 34 -1.20 0.76 -7.45
C LEU A 34 -0.42 0.63 -8.75
N GLN A 35 -0.58 1.61 -9.64
CA GLN A 35 0.14 1.64 -10.90
C GLN A 35 1.52 2.26 -10.71
N GLY A 36 2.55 1.41 -10.62
CA GLY A 36 3.96 1.82 -10.48
C GLY A 36 4.41 2.10 -9.04
N ASN A 37 5.56 2.78 -8.89
CA ASN A 37 6.12 3.12 -7.58
C ASN A 37 5.43 4.37 -7.00
N LEU A 38 4.97 4.26 -5.77
CA LEU A 38 4.27 5.33 -5.07
C LEU A 38 5.19 6.51 -4.75
N LYS A 39 5.12 7.58 -5.53
CA LYS A 39 5.77 8.86 -5.21
C LYS A 39 5.00 9.55 -4.09
N GLY A 40 5.69 10.22 -3.17
CA GLY A 40 5.09 10.78 -1.94
C GLY A 40 3.90 11.71 -2.16
N ILE A 41 3.83 12.42 -3.29
CA ILE A 41 2.66 13.24 -3.68
C ILE A 41 1.38 12.41 -3.82
N GLY A 42 1.46 11.15 -4.29
CA GLY A 42 0.29 10.28 -4.43
C GLY A 42 -0.13 9.56 -3.14
N TYR A 43 0.67 9.64 -2.07
CA TYR A 43 0.33 8.95 -0.80
C TYR A 43 -0.86 9.63 -0.11
N ILE A 44 -0.91 10.96 -0.09
CA ILE A 44 -2.04 11.71 0.49
C ILE A 44 -3.33 11.41 -0.27
N ASP A 45 -3.28 11.33 -1.59
CA ASP A 45 -4.45 10.99 -2.41
C ASP A 45 -4.93 9.57 -2.11
N ILE A 46 -4.02 8.62 -1.92
CA ILE A 46 -4.38 7.27 -1.49
C ILE A 46 -5.05 7.25 -0.13
N LEU A 47 -4.57 8.06 0.82
CA LEU A 47 -5.22 8.14 2.14
C LEU A 47 -6.64 8.69 2.03
N LYS A 48 -6.84 9.73 1.21
CA LYS A 48 -8.17 10.33 0.98
C LYS A 48 -9.11 9.38 0.23
N ILE A 49 -8.62 8.73 -0.83
CA ILE A 49 -9.44 7.90 -1.73
C ILE A 49 -9.69 6.51 -1.13
N PHE A 50 -8.75 5.96 -0.37
CA PHE A 50 -8.84 4.57 0.11
C PHE A 50 -8.83 4.42 1.63
N ALA A 51 -8.01 5.18 2.38
CA ALA A 51 -7.91 4.99 3.83
C ALA A 51 -9.15 5.47 4.58
N VAL A 52 -9.61 6.70 4.32
CA VAL A 52 -10.84 7.23 4.95
C VAL A 52 -12.05 6.38 4.60
N PRO A 53 -12.30 6.04 3.32
CA PRO A 53 -13.41 5.16 2.96
C PRO A 53 -13.28 3.74 3.54
N SER A 54 -12.07 3.19 3.67
CA SER A 54 -11.86 1.89 4.33
C SER A 54 -12.22 1.96 5.82
N ALA A 55 -11.88 3.05 6.50
CA ALA A 55 -12.24 3.24 7.90
C ALA A 55 -13.77 3.33 8.08
N HIS A 56 -14.45 4.10 7.23
CA HIS A 56 -15.90 4.18 7.21
C HIS A 56 -16.57 2.83 6.87
N LEU A 57 -16.02 2.08 5.90
CA LEU A 57 -16.49 0.72 5.57
C LEU A 57 -16.38 -0.22 6.77
N LEU A 58 -15.31 -0.11 7.55
CA LEU A 58 -15.09 -0.87 8.78
C LEU A 58 -15.92 -0.33 9.98
N GLY A 59 -16.75 0.68 9.75
CA GLY A 59 -17.64 1.26 10.76
C GLY A 59 -16.91 2.12 11.80
N TYR A 60 -15.76 2.67 11.44
CA TYR A 60 -15.14 3.78 12.17
C TYR A 60 -15.72 5.11 11.67
N GLY A 61 -15.83 6.10 12.56
CA GLY A 61 -16.14 7.48 12.19
C GLY A 61 -14.89 8.26 11.81
N ASP A 62 -14.98 9.59 11.80
CA ASP A 62 -13.86 10.46 11.37
C ASP A 62 -12.66 10.48 12.33
N ASN A 63 -12.86 10.01 13.58
CA ASN A 63 -11.83 9.97 14.62
C ASN A 63 -11.13 8.60 14.71
N PHE A 64 -10.66 8.07 13.59
CA PHE A 64 -9.90 6.82 13.57
C PHE A 64 -8.39 7.06 13.55
N PHE A 65 -7.64 6.10 14.09
CA PHE A 65 -6.18 6.12 14.02
C PHE A 65 -5.72 5.28 12.83
N LEU A 66 -4.91 5.87 11.96
CA LEU A 66 -4.21 5.16 10.90
C LEU A 66 -2.77 4.86 11.33
N GLN A 67 -2.38 3.60 11.25
CA GLN A 67 -1.00 3.17 11.43
C GLN A 67 -0.45 2.65 10.10
N ASP A 68 0.74 3.12 9.75
CA ASP A 68 1.49 2.76 8.54
C ASP A 68 2.99 2.64 8.85
N ASP A 69 3.74 2.04 7.93
CA ASP A 69 5.10 1.51 8.12
C ASP A 69 6.22 2.56 8.21
N GLY A 70 5.92 3.84 8.00
CA GLY A 70 6.93 4.91 8.02
C GLY A 70 7.76 5.00 6.74
N ALA A 71 7.26 4.45 5.63
CA ALA A 71 7.94 4.49 4.34
C ALA A 71 8.32 5.93 3.92
N PRO A 72 9.44 6.11 3.18
CA PRO A 72 9.95 7.42 2.76
C PRO A 72 8.93 8.29 2.01
N CYS A 73 7.96 7.69 1.31
CA CYS A 73 6.87 8.39 0.61
C CYS A 73 6.04 9.28 1.54
N ARG A 74 5.97 8.96 2.84
CA ARG A 74 5.27 9.76 3.86
C ARG A 74 6.00 11.05 4.22
N ARG A 75 7.33 11.11 4.04
CA ARG A 75 8.17 12.26 4.43
C ARG A 75 8.46 13.24 3.29
N ALA A 76 7.81 13.07 2.14
CA ALA A 76 7.93 14.03 1.05
C ALA A 76 7.27 15.36 1.49
N ARG A 77 8.11 16.30 1.95
CA ARG A 77 7.70 17.69 2.18
C ARG A 77 7.14 18.21 0.86
N ILE A 78 5.85 18.54 0.83
CA ILE A 78 5.29 19.33 -0.27
C ILE A 78 6.04 20.66 -0.22
N VAL A 79 6.94 20.88 -1.17
CA VAL A 79 7.50 22.20 -1.42
C VAL A 79 6.53 22.83 -2.41
N GLU A 80 5.59 23.63 -1.90
CA GLU A 80 4.84 24.53 -2.75
C GLU A 80 5.83 25.57 -3.30
N SER A 81 5.91 25.68 -4.63
CA SER A 81 6.67 26.70 -5.35
C SER A 81 5.78 27.88 -5.69
#